data_AF-A0A315TY51-F1
#
_entry.id   AF-A0A315TY51-F1
#
_cell.length_a   1.000
_cell.length_b   1.000
_cell.length_c   1.000
_cell.angle_alpha   90.00
_cell.angle_beta   90.00
_cell.angle_gamma   90.00
#
_symmetry.space_group_name_H-M   'P 1'
#
loop_
_entity.id
_entity.type
_entity.pdbx_description
1 polymer ?
#
loop_
_entity_poly.entity_id
_entity_poly.type
_entity_poly.pdbx_seq_one_letter_code
_entity_poly.pdbx_strand_id
1 'polypeptide(L)'
;MNVPVILALGAIVVVAVVMGVVFAREKDPQRRATALTRTGAAVMAVFTVLAGIFIGGDAMQDPGGTAGTLITLAWVAPMLILAVAAWFWPAVTSPLLLALSSAFIAACIWLAFDPAALRSFLSDNGPVIAVSVVALAFPAAVLGLKRTALAGWLLVALGVLPLLITLIARSGPLASLTAASVVPLIAGISYLAAVRMESSTSEHPRAAAA
;
A
#
# COMPACT_ATOMS: atom_id res chain seq x y z
N MET A 1 14.58 14.61 13.14
CA MET A 1 13.47 13.62 13.04
C MET A 1 12.21 14.36 13.43
N ASN A 2 11.26 14.58 12.50
CA ASN A 2 10.16 15.52 12.70
C ASN A 2 9.04 14.89 13.56
N VAL A 3 8.72 15.54 14.68
CA VAL A 3 7.63 15.20 15.64
C VAL A 3 6.29 14.81 14.96
N PRO A 4 5.84 15.45 13.86
CA PRO A 4 4.63 15.04 13.14
C PRO A 4 4.68 13.60 12.59
N VAL A 5 5.86 13.15 12.12
CA VAL A 5 6.05 11.82 11.55
C VAL A 5 5.96 10.75 12.64
N ILE A 6 6.45 11.06 13.85
CA ILE A 6 6.39 10.18 15.02
C ILE A 6 4.94 10.04 15.51
N LEU A 7 4.17 11.13 15.51
CA LEU A 7 2.74 11.09 15.88
C LEU A 7 1.89 10.33 14.85
N ALA A 8 2.16 10.52 13.55
CA ALA A 8 1.46 9.78 12.50
C ALA A 8 1.75 8.28 12.54
N LEU A 9 3.01 7.89 12.71
CA LEU A 9 3.41 6.49 12.93
C LEU A 9 2.80 5.93 14.21
N GLY A 10 2.81 6.70 15.31
CA GLY A 10 2.19 6.32 16.57
C GLY A 10 0.68 6.08 16.43
N ALA A 11 -0.05 6.94 15.71
CA ALA A 11 -1.47 6.77 15.47
C ALA A 11 -1.77 5.52 14.61
N ILE A 12 -0.98 5.27 13.56
CA ILE A 12 -1.11 4.06 12.73
C ILE A 12 -0.86 2.80 13.56
N VAL A 13 0.19 2.80 14.37
CA VAL A 13 0.52 1.67 15.26
C VAL A 13 -0.58 1.46 16.31
N VAL A 14 -1.10 2.52 16.92
CA VAL A 14 -2.18 2.43 17.90
C VAL A 14 -3.46 1.87 17.26
N VAL A 15 -3.84 2.34 16.06
CA VAL A 15 -5.02 1.83 15.36
C VAL A 15 -4.83 0.36 14.95
N ALA A 16 -3.64 -0.01 14.45
CA ALA A 16 -3.31 -1.38 14.08
C ALA A 16 -3.29 -2.32 15.30
N VAL A 17 -2.74 -1.87 16.44
CA VAL A 17 -2.71 -2.62 17.70
C VAL A 17 -4.11 -2.76 18.29
N VAL A 18 -4.90 -1.68 18.33
CA VAL A 18 -6.27 -1.70 18.86
C VAL A 18 -7.14 -2.63 18.01
N MET A 19 -7.07 -2.55 16.67
CA MET A 19 -7.80 -3.51 15.83
C MET A 19 -7.27 -4.94 16.00
N GLY A 20 -5.95 -5.16 15.97
CA GLY A 20 -5.36 -6.48 16.16
C GLY A 20 -5.75 -7.15 17.49
N VAL A 21 -5.79 -6.37 18.57
CA VAL A 21 -6.19 -6.83 19.92
C VAL A 21 -7.70 -7.11 20.00
N VAL A 22 -8.54 -6.28 19.36
CA VAL A 22 -9.99 -6.50 19.30
C VAL A 22 -10.34 -7.75 18.50
N PHE A 23 -9.64 -8.01 17.39
CA PHE A 23 -9.93 -9.12 16.48
C PHE A 23 -9.27 -10.46 16.84
N ALA A 24 -8.21 -10.45 17.67
CA ALA A 24 -7.67 -11.67 18.26
C ALA A 24 -8.70 -12.45 19.11
N ARG A 25 -9.80 -11.79 19.53
CA ARG A 25 -10.83 -12.39 20.39
C ARG A 25 -11.88 -13.24 19.67
N GLU A 26 -11.96 -13.22 18.35
CA GLU A 26 -13.00 -13.99 17.63
C GLU A 26 -12.57 -15.45 17.47
N LYS A 27 -13.38 -16.42 17.91
CA LYS A 27 -13.04 -17.86 17.81
C LYS A 27 -13.30 -18.47 16.42
N ASP A 28 -14.03 -17.76 15.56
CA ASP A 28 -14.55 -18.28 14.30
C ASP A 28 -13.60 -17.95 13.12
N PRO A 29 -13.03 -18.95 12.41
CA PRO A 29 -11.99 -18.73 11.39
C PRO A 29 -12.42 -17.83 10.23
N GLN A 30 -13.67 -17.94 9.79
CA GLN A 30 -14.22 -17.13 8.69
C GLN A 30 -14.46 -15.67 9.08
N ARG A 31 -14.92 -15.42 10.32
CA ARG A 31 -15.06 -14.06 10.85
C ARG A 31 -13.69 -13.41 11.04
N ARG A 32 -12.70 -14.17 11.51
CA ARG A 32 -11.30 -13.71 11.59
C ARG A 32 -10.73 -13.32 10.22
N ALA A 33 -10.94 -14.11 9.18
CA ALA A 33 -10.49 -13.78 7.83
C ALA A 33 -11.15 -12.48 7.31
N THR A 34 -12.46 -12.33 7.51
CA THR A 34 -13.20 -11.11 7.11
C THR A 34 -12.77 -9.89 7.92
N ALA A 35 -12.51 -10.06 9.21
CA ALA A 35 -11.98 -9.02 10.07
C ALA A 35 -10.58 -8.57 9.62
N LEU A 36 -9.72 -9.52 9.27
CA LEU A 36 -8.33 -9.25 8.87
C LEU A 36 -8.26 -8.48 7.56
N THR A 37 -9.12 -8.82 6.59
CA THR A 37 -9.22 -8.11 5.29
C THR A 37 -9.77 -6.69 5.46
N ARG A 38 -10.78 -6.50 6.31
CA ARG A 38 -11.31 -5.16 6.65
C ARG A 38 -10.29 -4.32 7.41
N THR A 39 -9.54 -4.94 8.32
CA THR A 39 -8.49 -4.27 9.09
C THR A 39 -7.37 -3.80 8.16
N GLY A 40 -6.90 -4.68 7.26
CA GLY A 40 -5.91 -4.31 6.24
C GLY A 40 -6.37 -3.15 5.35
N ALA A 41 -7.62 -3.17 4.90
CA ALA A 41 -8.21 -2.07 4.13
C ALA A 41 -8.32 -0.77 4.93
N ALA A 42 -8.75 -0.85 6.20
CA ALA A 42 -8.90 0.31 7.06
C ALA A 42 -7.54 0.97 7.38
N VAL A 43 -6.53 0.16 7.70
CA VAL A 43 -5.16 0.64 7.93
C VAL A 43 -4.60 1.31 6.67
N MET A 44 -4.81 0.70 5.49
CA MET A 44 -4.43 1.31 4.22
C MET A 44 -5.17 2.62 3.96
N ALA A 45 -6.47 2.71 4.23
CA ALA A 45 -7.23 3.93 4.04
C ALA A 45 -6.72 5.07 4.94
N VAL A 46 -6.50 4.79 6.23
CA VAL A 46 -5.93 5.78 7.17
C VAL A 46 -4.55 6.23 6.70
N PHE A 47 -3.69 5.29 6.32
CA PHE A 47 -2.36 5.60 5.82
C PHE A 47 -2.39 6.46 4.55
N THR A 48 -3.25 6.13 3.58
CA THR A 48 -3.39 6.92 2.34
C THR A 48 -3.88 8.33 2.62
N VAL A 49 -4.81 8.52 3.56
CA VAL A 49 -5.26 9.85 3.97
C VAL A 49 -4.11 10.65 4.58
N LEU A 50 -3.37 10.06 5.52
CA LEU A 50 -2.22 10.73 6.16
C LEU A 50 -1.11 11.04 5.15
N ALA A 51 -0.79 10.09 4.28
CA ALA A 51 0.17 10.29 3.20
C ALA A 51 -0.29 11.39 2.24
N GLY A 52 -1.56 11.42 1.86
CA GLY A 52 -2.13 12.45 1.00
C GLY A 52 -2.12 13.84 1.62
N ILE A 53 -2.42 13.96 2.92
CA ILE A 53 -2.31 15.22 3.65
C ILE A 53 -0.86 15.70 3.68
N PHE A 54 0.10 14.80 3.93
CA PHE A 54 1.51 15.16 4.02
C PHE A 54 2.10 15.54 2.66
N ILE A 55 1.89 14.70 1.64
CA ILE A 55 2.36 14.93 0.26
C ILE A 55 1.67 16.14 -0.35
N GLY A 56 0.35 16.26 -0.19
CA GLY A 56 -0.40 17.41 -0.66
C GLY A 56 -0.01 18.70 0.08
N GLY A 57 0.22 18.62 1.38
CA GLY A 57 0.71 19.74 2.19
C GLY A 57 2.09 20.22 1.76
N ASP A 58 3.00 19.31 1.45
CA ASP A 58 4.33 19.61 0.91
C ASP A 58 4.22 20.34 -0.45
N ALA A 59 3.40 19.81 -1.37
CA ALA A 59 3.15 20.44 -2.67
C ALA A 59 2.49 21.83 -2.54
N MET A 60 1.71 22.08 -1.48
CA MET A 60 1.13 23.40 -1.18
C MET A 60 2.15 24.39 -0.61
N GLN A 61 3.22 23.91 0.03
CA GLN A 61 4.28 24.77 0.55
C GLN A 61 5.28 25.13 -0.54
N ASP A 62 5.62 24.18 -1.41
CA ASP A 62 6.53 24.39 -2.53
C ASP A 62 6.19 23.40 -3.64
N PRO A 63 5.67 23.82 -4.82
CA PRO A 63 5.61 25.18 -5.37
C PRO A 63 4.40 26.03 -4.91
N GLY A 64 3.41 25.45 -4.24
CA GLY A 64 2.22 26.16 -3.76
C GLY A 64 1.22 26.62 -4.82
N GLY A 65 0.15 27.28 -4.36
CA GLY A 65 -0.89 27.85 -5.23
C GLY A 65 -1.57 26.83 -6.17
N THR A 66 -1.84 27.24 -7.41
CA THR A 66 -2.43 26.39 -8.45
C THR A 66 -1.51 25.26 -8.87
N ALA A 67 -0.19 25.47 -8.90
CA ALA A 67 0.78 24.45 -9.27
C ALA A 67 0.77 23.27 -8.29
N GLY A 68 0.85 23.55 -6.98
CA GLY A 68 0.72 22.52 -5.94
C GLY A 68 -0.61 21.76 -6.02
N THR A 69 -1.70 22.47 -6.39
CA THR A 69 -3.04 21.88 -6.50
C THR A 69 -3.10 20.90 -7.66
N LEU A 70 -2.57 21.28 -8.82
CA LEU A 70 -2.50 20.42 -10.00
C LEU A 70 -1.61 19.21 -9.77
N ILE A 71 -0.45 19.39 -9.13
CA ILE A 71 0.45 18.28 -8.77
C ILE A 71 -0.26 17.29 -7.86
N THR A 72 -0.99 17.77 -6.85
CA THR A 72 -1.75 16.91 -5.93
C THR A 72 -2.87 16.17 -6.66
N LEU A 73 -3.65 16.88 -7.48
CA LEU A 73 -4.72 16.29 -8.29
C LEU A 73 -4.19 15.25 -9.29
N ALA A 74 -3.01 15.46 -9.86
CA ALA A 74 -2.42 14.59 -10.87
C ALA A 74 -2.21 13.14 -10.39
N TRP A 75 -2.05 12.91 -9.08
CA TRP A 75 -1.93 11.56 -8.53
C TRP A 75 -3.14 11.15 -7.69
N VAL A 76 -3.79 12.07 -6.96
CA VAL A 76 -4.98 11.77 -6.15
C VAL A 76 -6.16 11.39 -7.03
N ALA A 77 -6.42 12.14 -8.10
CA ALA A 77 -7.56 11.85 -8.98
C ALA A 77 -7.48 10.45 -9.62
N PRO A 78 -6.37 10.05 -10.29
CA PRO A 78 -6.29 8.70 -10.85
C PRO A 78 -6.31 7.61 -9.77
N MET A 79 -5.72 7.84 -8.59
CA MET A 79 -5.82 6.91 -7.46
C MET A 79 -7.29 6.69 -7.06
N LEU A 80 -8.06 7.76 -6.88
CA LEU A 80 -9.47 7.66 -6.50
C LEU A 80 -10.32 7.01 -7.58
N ILE A 81 -10.07 7.33 -8.86
CA ILE A 81 -10.74 6.69 -10.00
C ILE A 81 -10.47 5.19 -9.99
N LEU A 82 -9.22 4.76 -9.79
CA LEU A 82 -8.85 3.35 -9.71
C LEU A 82 -9.47 2.66 -8.50
N ALA A 83 -9.53 3.33 -7.34
CA ALA A 83 -10.16 2.77 -6.14
C ALA A 83 -11.68 2.58 -6.33
N VAL A 84 -12.36 3.58 -6.90
CA VAL A 84 -13.78 3.50 -7.25
C VAL A 84 -14.01 2.40 -8.29
N ALA A 85 -13.17 2.33 -9.33
CA ALA A 85 -13.26 1.27 -10.33
C ALA A 85 -13.02 -0.12 -9.72
N ALA A 86 -12.06 -0.28 -8.81
CA ALA A 86 -11.81 -1.53 -8.10
C ALA A 86 -13.01 -1.95 -7.24
N TRP A 87 -13.73 -0.97 -6.68
CA TRP A 87 -14.97 -1.21 -5.94
C TRP A 87 -16.11 -1.64 -6.85
N PHE A 88 -16.38 -0.95 -7.95
CA PHE A 88 -17.55 -1.25 -8.81
C PHE A 88 -17.29 -2.37 -9.84
N TRP A 89 -16.10 -2.39 -10.45
CA TRP A 89 -15.72 -3.30 -11.54
C TRP A 89 -14.42 -4.08 -11.25
N PRO A 90 -14.37 -4.89 -10.18
CA PRO A 90 -13.14 -5.59 -9.76
C PRO A 90 -12.58 -6.54 -10.84
N ALA A 91 -13.43 -7.06 -11.74
CA ALA A 91 -12.98 -7.95 -12.82
C ALA A 91 -12.14 -7.23 -13.87
N VAL A 92 -12.49 -5.98 -14.20
CA VAL A 92 -11.82 -5.17 -15.23
C VAL A 92 -10.64 -4.41 -14.63
N THR A 93 -10.77 -3.92 -13.39
CA THR A 93 -9.71 -3.16 -12.73
C THR A 93 -8.54 -4.04 -12.30
N SER A 94 -8.77 -5.34 -12.06
CA SER A 94 -7.72 -6.28 -11.68
C SER A 94 -6.57 -6.40 -12.69
N PRO A 95 -6.79 -6.69 -14.00
CA PRO A 95 -5.71 -6.72 -14.97
C PRO A 95 -5.06 -5.35 -15.18
N LEU A 96 -5.83 -4.25 -15.06
CA LEU A 96 -5.29 -2.90 -15.16
C LEU A 96 -4.33 -2.57 -14.02
N LEU A 97 -4.71 -2.85 -12.76
CA LEU A 97 -3.84 -2.64 -11.60
C LEU A 97 -2.61 -3.54 -11.66
N LEU A 98 -2.75 -4.76 -12.17
CA LEU A 98 -1.62 -5.65 -12.38
C LEU A 98 -0.66 -5.11 -13.43
N ALA A 99 -1.16 -4.61 -14.57
CA ALA A 99 -0.35 -4.00 -15.62
C ALA A 99 0.35 -2.71 -15.16
N LEU A 100 -0.35 -1.84 -14.41
CA LEU A 100 0.24 -0.63 -13.86
C LEU A 100 1.31 -0.94 -12.80
N SER A 101 1.03 -1.88 -11.91
CA SER A 101 1.99 -2.30 -10.88
C SER A 101 3.20 -2.98 -11.51
N SER A 102 3.02 -3.83 -12.53
CA SER A 102 4.13 -4.48 -13.22
C SER A 102 4.97 -3.49 -14.01
N ALA A 103 4.37 -2.53 -14.71
CA ALA A 103 5.08 -1.46 -15.39
C ALA A 103 5.90 -0.60 -14.41
N PHE A 104 5.32 -0.26 -13.26
CA PHE A 104 6.02 0.46 -12.20
C PHE A 104 7.20 -0.33 -11.63
N ILE A 105 7.01 -1.63 -11.35
CA ILE A 105 8.08 -2.53 -10.89
C ILE A 105 9.18 -2.62 -11.95
N ALA A 106 8.84 -2.80 -13.21
CA ALA A 106 9.79 -2.90 -14.31
C ALA A 106 10.61 -1.61 -14.48
N ALA A 107 9.96 -0.44 -14.38
CA ALA A 107 10.64 0.84 -14.40
C ALA A 107 11.62 0.99 -13.22
N CYS A 108 11.22 0.57 -12.02
CA CYS A 108 12.10 0.58 -10.86
C CYS A 108 13.31 -0.35 -11.01
N ILE A 109 13.09 -1.56 -11.56
CA ILE A 109 14.17 -2.51 -11.84
C ILE A 109 15.12 -1.94 -12.89
N TRP A 110 14.59 -1.31 -13.94
CA TRP A 110 15.38 -0.65 -14.97
C TRP A 110 16.28 0.44 -14.38
N LEU A 111 15.71 1.33 -13.56
CA LEU A 111 16.47 2.36 -12.84
C LEU A 111 17.50 1.76 -11.87
N ALA A 112 17.24 0.59 -11.29
CA ALA A 112 18.19 -0.08 -10.39
C ALA A 112 19.46 -0.60 -11.10
N PHE A 113 19.44 -0.78 -12.43
CA PHE A 113 20.63 -1.14 -13.19
C PHE A 113 21.65 0.01 -13.28
N ASP A 114 21.21 1.26 -13.16
CA ASP A 114 22.07 2.43 -13.11
C ASP A 114 21.81 3.23 -11.82
N PRO A 115 22.51 2.91 -10.71
CA PRO A 115 22.29 3.57 -9.43
C PRO A 115 22.67 5.06 -9.44
N ALA A 116 23.47 5.53 -10.39
CA ALA A 116 23.76 6.96 -10.55
C ALA A 116 22.56 7.69 -11.16
N ALA A 117 21.96 7.12 -12.23
CA ALA A 117 20.74 7.64 -12.84
C ALA A 117 19.53 7.59 -11.90
N LEU A 118 19.43 6.54 -11.07
CA LEU A 118 18.40 6.47 -10.03
C LEU A 118 18.55 7.61 -9.02
N ARG A 119 19.77 7.92 -8.57
CA ARG A 119 20.01 9.00 -7.62
C ARG A 119 19.68 10.38 -8.19
N SER A 120 20.12 10.67 -9.42
CA SER A 120 19.77 11.94 -10.08
C SER A 120 18.27 12.06 -10.30
N PHE A 121 17.60 10.97 -10.67
CA PHE A 121 16.15 10.98 -10.81
C PHE A 121 15.42 11.31 -9.50
N LEU A 122 15.85 10.73 -8.37
CA LEU A 122 15.27 11.05 -7.05
C LEU A 122 15.58 12.48 -6.59
N SER A 123 16.78 13.01 -6.88
CA SER A 123 17.12 14.39 -6.50
C SER A 123 16.29 15.40 -7.29
N ASP A 124 16.08 15.14 -8.57
CA ASP A 124 15.48 16.12 -9.49
C ASP A 124 13.96 16.10 -9.45
N ASN A 125 13.35 14.94 -9.15
CA ASN A 125 11.90 14.76 -9.18
C ASN A 125 11.28 14.62 -7.78
N GLY A 126 12.10 14.52 -6.73
CA GLY A 126 11.63 14.31 -5.37
C GLY A 126 11.06 12.91 -5.13
N PRO A 127 10.17 12.72 -4.13
CA PRO A 127 9.74 11.41 -3.64
C PRO A 127 8.71 10.70 -4.55
N VAL A 128 8.83 10.80 -5.87
CA VAL A 128 7.87 10.25 -6.86
C VAL A 128 7.60 8.77 -6.62
N ILE A 129 8.64 7.97 -6.34
CA ILE A 129 8.52 6.53 -6.11
C ILE A 129 7.60 6.25 -4.90
N ALA A 130 7.71 7.02 -3.82
CA ALA A 130 6.85 6.87 -2.65
C ALA A 130 5.39 7.24 -2.97
N VAL A 131 5.18 8.34 -3.71
CA VAL A 131 3.84 8.76 -4.16
C VAL A 131 3.20 7.70 -5.06
N SER A 132 3.95 7.14 -6.00
CA SER A 132 3.49 6.07 -6.89
C SER A 132 3.09 4.81 -6.14
N VAL A 133 3.86 4.41 -5.12
CA VAL A 133 3.52 3.26 -4.26
C VAL A 133 2.20 3.50 -3.53
N VAL A 134 2.01 4.67 -2.93
CA VAL A 134 0.76 5.03 -2.23
C VAL A 134 -0.42 5.02 -3.21
N ALA A 135 -0.24 5.64 -4.38
CA ALA A 135 -1.27 5.76 -5.41
C ALA A 135 -1.73 4.41 -5.98
N LEU A 136 -0.84 3.41 -6.02
CA LEU A 136 -1.17 2.06 -6.48
C LEU A 136 -1.65 1.13 -5.34
N ALA A 137 -1.08 1.29 -4.14
CA ALA A 137 -1.40 0.44 -2.99
C ALA A 137 -2.83 0.66 -2.49
N PHE A 138 -3.35 1.89 -2.50
CA PHE A 138 -4.72 2.14 -2.04
C PHE A 138 -5.80 1.46 -2.90
N PRO A 139 -5.81 1.62 -4.25
CA PRO A 139 -6.72 0.86 -5.12
C PRO A 139 -6.56 -0.65 -4.97
N ALA A 140 -5.33 -1.15 -4.80
CA ALA A 140 -5.08 -2.57 -4.57
C ALA A 140 -5.71 -3.07 -3.26
N ALA A 141 -5.66 -2.28 -2.19
CA ALA A 141 -6.32 -2.59 -0.93
C ALA A 141 -7.86 -2.61 -1.08
N VAL A 142 -8.44 -1.66 -1.82
CA VAL A 142 -9.88 -1.67 -2.13
C VAL A 142 -10.26 -2.89 -2.95
N LEU A 143 -9.45 -3.29 -3.94
CA LEU A 143 -9.63 -4.54 -4.69
C LEU A 143 -9.57 -5.76 -3.77
N GLY A 144 -8.72 -5.74 -2.74
CA GLY A 144 -8.56 -6.82 -1.76
C GLY A 144 -9.80 -7.14 -0.95
N LEU A 145 -10.77 -6.23 -0.87
CA LEU A 145 -12.08 -6.51 -0.25
C LEU A 145 -12.95 -7.45 -1.09
N LYS A 146 -12.67 -7.59 -2.39
CA LYS A 146 -13.40 -8.48 -3.31
C LYS A 146 -12.52 -9.60 -3.91
N ARG A 147 -11.21 -9.38 -4.02
CA ARG A 147 -10.20 -10.31 -4.55
C ARG A 147 -8.95 -10.32 -3.66
N THR A 148 -9.11 -10.89 -2.47
CA THR A 148 -8.12 -10.95 -1.38
C THR A 148 -6.75 -11.48 -1.82
N ALA A 149 -6.69 -12.61 -2.52
CA ALA A 149 -5.42 -13.25 -2.89
C ALA A 149 -4.56 -12.38 -3.83
N LEU A 150 -5.17 -11.82 -4.88
CA LEU A 150 -4.44 -11.01 -5.86
C LEU A 150 -3.97 -9.69 -5.25
N ALA A 151 -4.82 -9.04 -4.46
CA ALA A 151 -4.46 -7.82 -3.74
C ALA A 151 -3.33 -8.04 -2.73
N GLY A 152 -3.33 -9.17 -2.01
CA GLY A 152 -2.25 -9.54 -1.10
C GLY A 152 -0.89 -9.57 -1.79
N TRP A 153 -0.79 -10.25 -2.94
CA TRP A 153 0.44 -10.30 -3.73
C TRP A 153 0.87 -8.94 -4.29
N LEU A 154 -0.07 -8.14 -4.81
CA LEU A 154 0.23 -6.79 -5.31
C LEU A 154 0.77 -5.88 -4.21
N LEU A 155 0.13 -5.90 -3.03
CA LEU A 155 0.54 -5.07 -1.90
C LEU A 155 1.89 -5.49 -1.32
N VAL A 156 2.18 -6.79 -1.27
CA VAL A 156 3.51 -7.29 -0.88
C VAL A 156 4.55 -6.85 -1.91
N ALA A 157 4.30 -7.03 -3.21
CA ALA A 157 5.25 -6.64 -4.25
C ALA A 157 5.54 -5.12 -4.21
N LEU A 158 4.48 -4.30 -4.09
CA LEU A 158 4.58 -2.84 -3.98
C LEU A 158 5.25 -2.37 -2.69
N GLY A 159 5.11 -3.13 -1.60
CA GLY A 159 5.75 -2.80 -0.32
C GLY A 159 7.21 -3.28 -0.23
N VAL A 160 7.60 -4.37 -0.89
CA VAL A 160 9.01 -4.83 -0.91
C VAL A 160 9.88 -3.96 -1.82
N LEU A 161 9.35 -3.51 -2.95
CA LEU A 161 10.11 -2.77 -3.97
C LEU A 161 10.83 -1.51 -3.43
N PRO A 162 10.20 -0.62 -2.63
CA PRO A 162 10.87 0.57 -2.07
C PRO A 162 11.98 0.22 -1.07
N LEU A 163 11.87 -0.91 -0.37
CA LEU A 163 12.90 -1.41 0.54
C LEU A 163 14.14 -1.87 -0.24
N LEU A 164 13.94 -2.52 -1.40
CA LEU A 164 15.05 -2.89 -2.28
C LEU A 164 15.74 -1.66 -2.88
N ILE A 165 14.96 -0.66 -3.31
CA ILE A 165 15.50 0.60 -3.87
C ILE A 165 16.32 1.35 -2.82
N THR A 166 15.87 1.41 -1.56
CA THR A 166 16.63 2.06 -0.47
C THR A 166 17.95 1.34 -0.16
N LEU A 167 17.97 0.02 -0.22
CA LEU A 167 19.18 -0.79 -0.04
C LEU A 167 20.21 -0.55 -1.17
N ILE A 168 19.74 -0.48 -2.43
CA ILE A 168 20.60 -0.31 -3.61
C ILE A 168 21.12 1.12 -3.72
N ALA A 169 20.25 2.10 -3.56
CA ALA A 169 20.60 3.50 -3.76
C ALA A 169 21.56 4.03 -2.68
N ARG A 170 21.63 3.45 -1.47
CA ARG A 170 22.48 3.91 -0.34
C ARG A 170 22.41 5.42 -0.05
N SER A 171 21.36 6.13 -0.49
CA SER A 171 21.23 7.57 -0.34
C SER A 171 19.80 8.03 -0.61
N GLY A 172 19.25 8.82 0.31
CA GLY A 172 17.91 9.44 0.24
C GLY A 172 17.18 9.36 1.59
N PRO A 173 16.17 10.22 1.88
CA PRO A 173 15.55 10.31 3.19
C PRO A 173 14.91 8.97 3.57
N LEU A 174 15.64 8.19 4.38
CA LEU A 174 15.31 6.81 4.74
C LEU A 174 13.88 6.68 5.29
N ALA A 175 13.36 7.74 5.89
CA ALA A 175 12.03 7.79 6.50
C ALA A 175 10.86 7.69 5.51
N SER A 176 10.93 8.30 4.31
CA SER A 176 9.76 8.37 3.42
C SER A 176 9.49 7.06 2.68
N LEU A 177 10.54 6.38 2.21
CA LEU A 177 10.41 5.10 1.51
C LEU A 177 10.14 3.94 2.47
N THR A 178 10.70 3.96 3.68
CA THR A 178 10.35 2.99 4.73
C THR A 178 8.91 3.18 5.18
N ALA A 179 8.46 4.40 5.46
CA ALA A 179 7.06 4.67 5.80
C ALA A 179 6.10 4.24 4.66
N ALA A 180 6.47 4.47 3.40
CA ALA A 180 5.69 4.05 2.24
C ALA A 180 5.61 2.53 2.04
N SER A 181 6.61 1.77 2.52
CA SER A 181 6.68 0.32 2.36
C SER A 181 5.95 -0.48 3.44
N VAL A 182 6.05 -0.03 4.70
CA VAL A 182 5.60 -0.79 5.88
C VAL A 182 4.10 -1.03 5.86
N VAL A 183 3.31 -0.01 5.53
CA VAL A 183 1.85 -0.11 5.61
C VAL A 183 1.26 -0.99 4.49
N PRO A 184 1.66 -0.85 3.21
CA PRO A 184 1.28 -1.81 2.17
C PRO A 184 1.73 -3.24 2.47
N LEU A 185 2.91 -3.43 3.06
CA LEU A 185 3.38 -4.76 3.48
C LEU A 185 2.47 -5.39 4.53
N ILE A 186 2.13 -4.64 5.59
CA ILE A 186 1.23 -5.12 6.64
C ILE A 186 -0.13 -5.49 6.04
N ALA A 187 -0.67 -4.65 5.17
CA ALA A 187 -1.93 -4.92 4.49
C ALA A 187 -1.84 -6.16 3.59
N GLY A 188 -0.80 -6.28 2.78
CA GLY A 188 -0.56 -7.43 1.90
C GLY A 188 -0.44 -8.75 2.67
N ILE A 189 0.33 -8.75 3.76
CA ILE A 189 0.48 -9.91 4.65
C ILE A 189 -0.87 -10.27 5.29
N SER A 190 -1.65 -9.27 5.72
CA SER A 190 -2.98 -9.50 6.31
C SER A 190 -3.95 -10.15 5.31
N TYR A 191 -3.91 -9.76 4.04
CA TYR A 191 -4.70 -10.38 2.97
C TYR A 191 -4.26 -11.82 2.68
N LEU A 192 -2.95 -12.08 2.60
CA LEU A 192 -2.44 -13.44 2.38
C LEU A 192 -2.74 -14.38 3.55
N ALA A 193 -2.65 -13.88 4.79
CA ALA A 193 -3.03 -14.62 5.98
C ALA A 193 -4.51 -14.98 5.97
N ALA A 194 -5.40 -14.05 5.57
CA ALA A 194 -6.83 -14.32 5.45
C ALA A 194 -7.13 -15.45 4.45
N VAL A 195 -6.48 -15.43 3.28
CA VAL A 195 -6.62 -16.49 2.26
C VAL A 195 -6.16 -17.85 2.79
N ARG A 196 -5.05 -17.88 3.55
CA ARG A 196 -4.55 -19.13 4.13
C ARG A 196 -5.54 -19.72 5.14
N MET A 197 -6.17 -18.87 5.96
CA MET A 197 -7.18 -19.29 6.94
C MET A 197 -8.43 -19.87 6.27
N GLU A 198 -8.90 -19.26 5.19
CA GLU A 198 -10.01 -19.78 4.37
C GLU A 198 -9.67 -21.15 3.77
N SER A 199 -8.45 -21.33 3.23
CA SER A 199 -8.02 -22.62 2.68
C SER A 199 -7.95 -23.73 3.73
N SER A 200 -7.42 -23.45 4.93
CA SER A 200 -7.27 -24.45 6.00
C SER A 200 -8.60 -24.94 6.57
N THR A 201 -9.62 -24.07 6.56
CA THR A 201 -10.98 -24.40 7.01
C THR A 201 -11.68 -25.31 5.99
N SER A 202 -11.30 -25.26 4.71
CA SER A 202 -11.87 -26.11 3.66
C SER A 202 -11.25 -27.52 3.57
N GLU A 203 -10.04 -27.72 4.10
CA GLU A 203 -9.38 -29.03 4.15
C GLU A 203 -9.85 -29.90 5.32
N HIS A 204 -10.14 -29.30 6.48
CA HIS A 204 -10.60 -30.03 7.68
C HIS A 204 -11.89 -30.86 7.51
N PRO A 205 -12.92 -30.41 6.76
CA PRO A 205 -14.13 -31.20 6.51
C PRO A 205 -13.89 -32.44 5.66
N ARG A 206 -12.87 -32.43 4.80
CA ARG A 206 -12.55 -33.57 3.91
C ARG A 206 -11.75 -34.66 4.61
N ALA A 207 -10.90 -34.30 5.56
CA ALA A 207 -10.13 -35.28 6.35
C ALA A 207 -10.98 -36.04 7.38
N ALA A 208 -12.13 -35.49 7.80
CA ALA A 208 -13.05 -36.17 8.72
C ALA A 208 -14.06 -37.10 8.03
N ALA A 209 -14.05 -37.18 6.70
CA ALA A 209 -14.96 -37.97 5.89
C ALA A 209 -14.28 -39.13 5.12
N ALA A 210 -13.02 -39.43 5.46
CA ALA A 210 -12.21 -40.49 4.85
C ALA A 210 -11.90 -41.61 5.86
#